data_AF-A0A351TER6-F1
#
_entry.id   AF-A0A351TER6-F1
#
_cell.length_a   1.000
_cell.length_b   1.000
_cell.length_c   1.000
_cell.angle_alpha   90.00
_cell.angle_beta   90.00
_cell.angle_gamma   90.00
#
_symmetry.space_group_name_H-M   'P 1'
#
loop_
_entity.id
_entity.type
_entity.pdbx_description
1 polymer ?
#
loop_
_entity_poly.entity_id
_entity_poly.type
_entity_poly.pdbx_seq_one_letter_code
_entity_poly.pdbx_strand_id
1 'polypeptide(L)'
;MPDITLIPAIASFFEVSIDELFDYNYYEINRKVQEIVDKSYPYRGKDDAKCEEILREGLKKYPGNEILLNCLIYSIPVPERSNEVITICKSLIEGTKDDEVKYDAWRILAETYKAMGEYSLARNAIEQIPEIYFTKLELAAALLEGDEKFLAAEKQKTLSAHSLLDMLKCLADYYQEEGEYEKAKIQLHIARKVIDAFREDFLSKWMCRTIYQDRKEDLAEIEQQLHKLDHV
;
A
#
# COMPACT_ATOMS: atom_id res chain seq x y z
N MET A 1 35.31 12.79 15.43
CA MET A 1 34.21 13.21 14.53
C MET A 1 34.50 14.65 14.13
N PRO A 2 34.56 15.02 12.84
CA PRO A 2 34.78 16.40 12.43
C PRO A 2 33.67 17.30 12.98
N ASP A 3 34.01 18.53 13.34
CA ASP A 3 33.05 19.52 13.82
C ASP A 3 32.10 19.90 12.67
N ILE A 4 30.82 19.52 12.80
CA ILE A 4 29.80 19.72 11.77
C ILE A 4 29.59 21.20 11.45
N THR A 5 29.98 22.10 12.35
CA THR A 5 29.87 23.55 12.14
C THR A 5 30.85 24.07 11.09
N LEU A 6 31.90 23.32 10.77
CA LEU A 6 32.89 23.70 9.76
C LEU A 6 32.50 23.30 8.33
N ILE A 7 31.51 22.42 8.16
CA ILE A 7 31.09 21.91 6.85
C ILE A 7 30.73 23.02 5.86
N PRO A 8 29.90 24.03 6.21
CA PRO A 8 29.58 25.11 5.28
C PRO A 8 30.81 25.95 4.88
N ALA A 9 31.75 26.14 5.81
CA ALA A 9 32.98 26.89 5.55
C ALA A 9 33.93 26.12 4.61
N ILE A 10 34.00 24.79 4.75
CA ILE A 10 34.79 23.93 3.87
C ILE A 10 34.18 23.89 2.46
N ALA A 11 32.86 23.74 2.34
CA ALA A 11 32.17 23.76 1.03
C ALA A 11 32.42 25.10 0.31
N SER A 12 32.28 26.21 1.04
CA SER A 12 32.57 27.56 0.56
C SER A 12 34.03 27.73 0.12
N PHE A 13 34.99 27.19 0.88
CA PHE A 13 36.43 27.25 0.53
C PHE A 13 36.76 26.55 -0.81
N PHE A 14 36.08 25.44 -1.09
CA PHE A 14 36.25 24.69 -2.34
C PHE A 14 35.32 25.18 -3.46
N GLU A 15 34.52 26.22 -3.22
CA GLU A 15 33.53 26.77 -4.17
C GLU A 15 32.53 25.72 -4.70
N VAL A 16 32.25 24.69 -3.90
CA VAL A 16 31.28 23.63 -4.20
C VAL A 16 30.08 23.73 -3.26
N SER A 17 28.96 23.11 -3.64
CA SER A 17 27.85 22.93 -2.70
C SER A 17 28.22 21.96 -1.58
N ILE A 18 27.52 22.00 -0.44
CA ILE A 18 27.71 20.99 0.61
C ILE A 18 27.44 19.59 0.04
N ASP A 19 26.43 19.44 -0.81
CA ASP A 19 26.11 18.17 -1.45
C ASP A 19 27.28 17.67 -2.30
N GLU A 20 27.86 18.55 -3.11
CA GLU A 20 29.02 18.23 -3.95
C GLU A 20 30.30 17.98 -3.13
N LEU A 21 30.48 18.67 -2.00
CA LEU A 21 31.57 18.41 -1.05
C LEU A 21 31.52 16.99 -0.48
N PHE A 22 30.32 16.45 -0.28
CA PHE A 22 30.11 15.09 0.23
C PHE A 22 29.89 14.05 -0.87
N ASP A 23 30.05 14.43 -2.13
CA ASP A 23 29.69 13.58 -3.29
C ASP A 23 28.27 13.02 -3.16
N TYR A 24 27.36 13.84 -2.60
CA TYR A 24 25.96 13.52 -2.37
C TYR A 24 25.20 13.60 -3.69
N ASN A 25 25.44 12.60 -4.54
CA ASN A 25 24.72 12.46 -5.79
C ASN A 25 23.36 11.82 -5.53
N TYR A 26 22.35 12.68 -5.29
CA TYR A 26 20.97 12.27 -5.04
C TYR A 26 20.44 11.30 -6.11
N TYR A 27 20.81 11.51 -7.38
CA TYR A 27 20.42 10.63 -8.48
C TYR A 27 21.05 9.24 -8.35
N GLU A 28 22.34 9.16 -8.01
CA GLU A 28 23.02 7.87 -7.84
C GLU A 28 22.51 7.12 -6.60
N ILE A 29 22.23 7.84 -5.50
CA ILE A 29 21.62 7.27 -4.30
C ILE A 29 20.25 6.68 -4.65
N ASN A 30 19.39 7.44 -5.32
CA ASN A 30 18.06 6.96 -5.72
C ASN A 30 18.15 5.73 -6.63
N ARG A 31 19.09 5.72 -7.58
CA ARG A 31 19.32 4.55 -8.44
C ARG A 31 19.73 3.32 -7.61
N LYS A 32 20.69 3.45 -6.69
CA LYS A 32 21.14 2.34 -5.84
C LYS A 32 20.04 1.86 -4.89
N VAL A 33 19.23 2.78 -4.35
CA VAL A 33 18.04 2.46 -3.55
C VAL A 33 17.03 1.67 -4.39
N GLN A 34 16.76 2.12 -5.62
CA GLN A 34 15.85 1.41 -6.51
C GLN A 34 16.35 -0.01 -6.84
N GLU A 35 17.64 -0.19 -7.10
CA GLU A 35 18.24 -1.52 -7.32
C GLU A 35 18.02 -2.46 -6.10
N ILE A 36 18.07 -1.93 -4.88
CA ILE A 36 17.80 -2.70 -3.65
C ILE A 36 16.33 -3.08 -3.57
N VAL A 37 15.41 -2.16 -3.88
CA VAL A 37 13.96 -2.40 -3.90
C VAL A 37 13.61 -3.44 -4.96
N ASP A 38 14.12 -3.30 -6.17
CA ASP A 38 13.87 -4.24 -7.27
C ASP A 38 14.38 -5.64 -6.92
N LYS A 39 15.48 -5.74 -6.17
CA LYS A 39 16.02 -7.01 -5.68
C LYS A 39 15.17 -7.63 -4.57
N SER A 40 14.53 -6.84 -3.71
CA SER A 40 13.69 -7.35 -2.62
C SER A 40 12.29 -7.75 -3.09
N TYR A 41 11.73 -7.05 -4.08
CA TYR A 41 10.35 -7.20 -4.54
C TYR A 41 9.92 -8.64 -4.87
N PRO A 42 10.74 -9.50 -5.53
CA PRO A 42 10.35 -10.88 -5.84
C PRO A 42 10.08 -11.75 -4.60
N TYR A 43 10.60 -11.37 -3.44
CA TYR A 43 10.45 -12.10 -2.18
C TYR A 43 9.27 -11.63 -1.34
N ARG A 44 8.75 -10.42 -1.57
CA ARG A 44 7.61 -9.88 -0.81
C ARG A 44 6.39 -10.81 -0.90
N GLY A 45 5.82 -11.15 0.25
CA GLY A 45 4.68 -12.06 0.39
C GLY A 45 4.97 -13.53 0.06
N LYS A 46 6.24 -13.88 -0.21
CA LYS A 46 6.68 -15.26 -0.50
C LYS A 46 7.75 -15.74 0.47
N ASP A 47 8.71 -14.86 0.78
CA ASP A 47 9.81 -15.05 1.71
C ASP A 47 10.12 -13.68 2.34
N ASP A 48 9.24 -13.26 3.24
CA ASP A 48 9.33 -11.93 3.87
C ASP A 48 10.59 -11.78 4.72
N ALA A 49 11.11 -12.87 5.28
CA ALA A 49 12.38 -12.85 6.01
C ALA A 49 13.55 -12.44 5.10
N LYS A 50 13.61 -12.99 3.88
CA LYS A 50 14.62 -12.61 2.90
C LYS A 50 14.39 -11.21 2.32
N CYS A 51 13.14 -10.82 2.11
CA CYS A 51 12.80 -9.46 1.69
C CYS A 51 13.30 -8.44 2.73
N GLU A 52 13.02 -8.70 4.01
CA GLU A 52 13.46 -7.91 5.14
C GLU A 52 14.99 -7.82 5.22
N GLU A 53 15.70 -8.95 5.09
CA GLU A 53 17.18 -9.00 5.10
C GLU A 53 17.77 -8.03 4.06
N ILE A 54 17.31 -8.11 2.81
CA ILE A 54 17.80 -7.26 1.70
C ILE A 54 17.58 -5.77 2.02
N LEU A 55 16.39 -5.42 2.52
CA LEU A 55 16.02 -4.05 2.82
C LEU A 55 16.82 -3.49 4.00
N ARG A 56 17.08 -4.30 5.03
CA ARG A 56 17.94 -3.91 6.17
C ARG A 56 19.39 -3.72 5.77
N GLU A 57 19.94 -4.57 4.91
CA GLU A 57 21.27 -4.36 4.34
C GLU A 57 21.35 -3.05 3.53
N GLY A 58 20.27 -2.71 2.82
CA GLY A 58 20.12 -1.40 2.17
C GLY A 58 20.14 -0.25 3.17
N LEU A 59 19.37 -0.35 4.25
CA LEU A 59 19.28 0.69 5.30
C LEU A 59 20.59 0.86 6.09
N LYS A 60 21.45 -0.16 6.18
CA LYS A 60 22.81 0.02 6.72
C LYS A 60 23.66 0.98 5.87
N LYS A 61 23.44 0.98 4.55
CA LYS A 61 24.15 1.85 3.58
C LYS A 61 23.46 3.20 3.41
N TYR A 62 22.14 3.22 3.50
CA TYR A 62 21.30 4.42 3.36
C TYR A 62 20.37 4.58 4.56
N PRO A 63 20.91 4.94 5.75
CA PRO A 63 20.12 5.07 6.95
C PRO A 63 19.01 6.11 6.79
N GLY A 64 17.78 5.75 7.21
CA GLY A 64 16.63 6.65 7.17
C GLY A 64 16.04 6.90 5.77
N ASN A 65 16.49 6.18 4.73
CA ASN A 65 15.91 6.34 3.40
C ASN A 65 14.42 5.92 3.40
N GLU A 66 13.55 6.87 3.06
CA GLU A 66 12.09 6.70 3.15
C GLU A 66 11.55 5.60 2.24
N ILE A 67 12.12 5.41 1.04
CA ILE A 67 11.69 4.37 0.10
C ILE A 67 11.99 3.00 0.68
N LEU A 68 13.19 2.79 1.21
CA LEU A 68 13.57 1.51 1.83
C LEU A 68 12.73 1.22 3.08
N LEU A 69 12.49 2.24 3.91
CA LEU A 69 11.61 2.13 5.08
C LEU A 69 10.18 1.78 4.68
N ASN A 70 9.63 2.45 3.67
CA ASN A 70 8.29 2.18 3.15
C ASN A 70 8.19 0.78 2.53
N CYS A 71 9.27 0.24 1.96
CA CYS A 71 9.29 -1.14 1.49
C CYS A 71 9.38 -2.14 2.65
N LEU A 72 10.18 -1.83 3.68
CA LEU A 72 10.51 -2.70 4.81
C LEU A 72 9.28 -3.03 5.67
N ILE A 73 8.42 -2.05 5.94
CA ILE A 73 7.27 -2.22 6.84
C ILE A 73 6.33 -3.36 6.43
N TYR A 74 6.26 -3.70 5.15
CA TYR A 74 5.44 -4.81 4.65
C TYR A 74 6.06 -6.19 4.86
N SER A 75 7.35 -6.28 5.18
CA SER A 75 8.06 -7.55 5.37
C SER A 75 8.26 -7.87 6.86
N ILE A 76 7.92 -6.93 7.75
CA ILE A 76 8.01 -7.13 9.19
C ILE A 76 6.71 -7.81 9.67
N PRO A 77 6.79 -8.95 10.38
CA PRO A 77 5.65 -9.66 10.92
C PRO A 77 4.97 -8.86 12.03
N VAL A 78 3.65 -8.75 11.90
CA VAL A 78 2.72 -8.16 12.87
C VAL A 78 1.78 -9.28 13.29
N PRO A 79 1.51 -9.46 14.61
CA PRO A 79 1.73 -8.49 15.68
C PRO A 79 3.10 -8.55 16.39
N GLU A 80 3.95 -9.53 16.11
CA GLU A 80 5.15 -9.83 16.89
C GLU A 80 6.14 -8.66 16.98
N ARG A 81 6.28 -7.89 15.89
CA ARG A 81 7.19 -6.74 15.80
C ARG A 81 6.46 -5.42 15.56
N SER A 82 5.24 -5.28 16.07
CA SER A 82 4.40 -4.09 15.90
C SER A 82 5.10 -2.78 16.31
N ASN A 83 5.85 -2.78 17.42
CA ASN A 83 6.56 -1.58 17.88
C ASN A 83 7.54 -1.05 16.83
N GLU A 84 8.22 -1.95 16.10
CA GLU A 84 9.14 -1.56 15.04
C GLU A 84 8.39 -0.94 13.86
N VAL A 85 7.30 -1.57 13.42
CA VAL A 85 6.45 -1.06 12.34
C VAL A 85 5.89 0.33 12.70
N ILE A 86 5.44 0.51 13.95
CA ILE A 86 4.94 1.79 14.47
C ILE A 86 6.04 2.87 14.41
N THR A 87 7.26 2.56 14.85
CA THR A 87 8.38 3.51 14.80
C THR A 87 8.68 3.93 13.36
N ILE A 88 8.70 2.98 12.42
CA ILE A 88 8.95 3.29 11.01
C ILE A 88 7.81 4.15 10.43
N CYS A 89 6.56 3.78 10.68
CA CYS A 89 5.40 4.56 10.18
C CYS A 89 5.44 6.00 10.69
N LYS A 90 5.71 6.21 11.99
CA LYS A 90 5.85 7.57 12.55
C LYS A 90 6.97 8.36 11.90
N SER A 91 8.13 7.73 11.69
CA SER A 91 9.25 8.36 10.99
C SER A 91 8.91 8.75 9.56
N LEU A 92 8.17 7.91 8.83
CA LEU A 92 7.71 8.21 7.47
C LEU A 92 6.72 9.38 7.48
N ILE A 93 5.72 9.34 8.35
CA ILE A 93 4.68 10.38 8.48
C ILE A 93 5.29 11.75 8.77
N GLU A 94 6.27 11.82 9.68
CA GLU A 94 6.93 13.07 10.08
C GLU A 94 7.95 13.57 9.04
N GLY A 95 8.63 12.64 8.36
CA GLY A 95 9.79 12.95 7.53
C GLY A 95 9.50 13.12 6.03
N THR A 96 8.46 12.47 5.51
CA THR A 96 8.24 12.42 4.05
C THR A 96 7.51 13.65 3.53
N LYS A 97 7.87 14.06 2.30
CA LYS A 97 7.12 15.05 1.51
C LYS A 97 6.17 14.40 0.51
N ASP A 98 6.22 13.08 0.37
CA ASP A 98 5.37 12.32 -0.54
C ASP A 98 4.08 11.90 0.17
N ASP A 99 2.94 12.41 -0.30
CA ASP A 99 1.65 12.09 0.28
C ASP A 99 1.24 10.63 0.06
N GLU A 100 1.71 9.97 -1.01
CA GLU A 100 1.46 8.54 -1.21
C GLU A 100 2.14 7.73 -0.10
N VAL A 101 3.39 8.04 0.22
CA VAL A 101 4.14 7.40 1.33
C VAL A 101 3.50 7.74 2.68
N LYS A 102 3.12 9.00 2.88
CA LYS A 102 2.52 9.47 4.14
C LYS A 102 1.22 8.75 4.47
N TYR A 103 0.30 8.68 3.51
CA TYR A 103 -1.01 8.07 3.74
C TYR A 103 -0.95 6.55 3.76
N ASP A 104 0.00 5.94 3.04
CA ASP A 104 0.27 4.50 3.17
C ASP A 104 0.82 4.15 4.57
N ALA A 105 1.71 4.99 5.12
CA ALA A 105 2.18 4.83 6.49
C ALA A 105 1.05 4.98 7.53
N TRP A 106 0.10 5.91 7.33
CA TRP A 106 -1.09 6.01 8.19
C TRP A 106 -1.97 4.76 8.11
N ARG A 107 -2.20 4.22 6.90
CA ARG A 107 -2.95 2.98 6.69
C ARG A 107 -2.32 1.81 7.44
N ILE A 108 -1.01 1.59 7.25
CA ILE A 108 -0.26 0.49 7.89
C ILE A 108 -0.22 0.67 9.41
N LEU A 109 -0.12 1.91 9.90
CA LEU A 109 -0.18 2.21 11.32
C LEU A 109 -1.54 1.84 11.92
N ALA A 110 -2.63 2.15 11.24
CA ALA A 110 -3.97 1.76 11.67
C ALA A 110 -4.16 0.24 11.70
N GLU A 111 -3.71 -0.46 10.66
CA GLU A 111 -3.72 -1.93 10.58
C GLU A 111 -2.92 -2.56 11.72
N THR A 112 -1.75 -2.01 12.02
CA THR A 112 -0.87 -2.47 13.10
C THR A 112 -1.53 -2.28 14.47
N TYR A 113 -2.11 -1.10 14.75
CA TYR A 113 -2.85 -0.87 15.99
C TYR A 113 -4.05 -1.81 16.12
N LYS A 114 -4.79 -2.06 15.03
CA LYS A 114 -5.90 -3.02 15.04
C LYS A 114 -5.41 -4.43 15.38
N ALA A 115 -4.30 -4.88 14.78
CA ALA A 115 -3.71 -6.19 15.06
C ALA A 115 -3.25 -6.35 16.53
N MET A 116 -2.90 -5.25 17.19
CA MET A 116 -2.59 -5.21 18.62
C MET A 116 -3.83 -5.16 19.53
N GLY A 117 -5.04 -5.03 18.97
CA GLY A 117 -6.28 -4.80 19.73
C GLY A 117 -6.50 -3.35 20.18
N GLU A 118 -5.65 -2.42 19.73
CA GLU A 118 -5.67 -1.00 20.12
C GLU A 118 -6.63 -0.20 19.22
N TYR A 119 -7.93 -0.51 19.30
CA TYR A 119 -8.95 0.03 18.39
C TYR A 119 -9.03 1.57 18.40
N SER A 120 -8.86 2.22 19.56
CA SER A 120 -8.89 3.68 19.67
C SER A 120 -7.74 4.34 18.89
N LEU A 121 -6.55 3.75 18.94
CA LEU A 121 -5.38 4.22 18.20
C LEU A 121 -5.54 3.96 16.70
N ALA A 122 -6.08 2.80 16.31
CA ALA A 122 -6.41 2.51 14.92
C ALA A 122 -7.38 3.54 14.35
N ARG A 123 -8.45 3.87 15.08
CA ARG A 123 -9.41 4.91 14.70
C ARG A 123 -8.72 6.27 14.51
N ASN A 124 -7.92 6.71 15.47
CA ASN A 124 -7.23 7.99 15.39
C ASN A 124 -6.28 8.08 14.18
N ALA A 125 -5.61 6.97 13.82
CA ALA A 125 -4.78 6.90 12.62
C ALA A 125 -5.62 7.00 11.34
N ILE A 126 -6.79 6.35 11.28
CA ILE A 126 -7.71 6.40 10.14
C ILE A 126 -8.21 7.84 9.89
N GLU A 127 -8.50 8.61 10.93
CA GLU A 127 -8.94 10.02 10.80
C GLU A 127 -7.89 10.94 10.15
N GLN A 128 -6.63 10.50 10.03
CA GLN A 128 -5.59 11.24 9.32
C GLN A 128 -5.55 10.93 7.82
N ILE A 129 -6.25 9.89 7.37
CA ILE A 129 -6.33 9.48 5.97
C ILE A 129 -7.46 10.29 5.30
N PRO A 130 -7.21 10.98 4.18
CA PRO A 130 -8.23 11.80 3.54
C PRO A 130 -9.33 10.93 2.93
N GLU A 131 -10.57 11.41 3.03
CA GLU A 131 -11.65 10.90 2.19
C GLU A 131 -11.39 11.31 0.73
N ILE A 132 -11.44 10.32 -0.16
CA ILE A 132 -11.17 10.53 -1.58
C ILE A 132 -12.50 10.53 -2.35
N TYR A 133 -12.92 11.71 -2.80
CA TYR A 133 -14.12 11.88 -3.64
C TYR A 133 -13.84 11.64 -5.13
N PHE A 134 -12.57 11.71 -5.53
CA PHE A 134 -12.09 11.39 -6.88
C PHE A 134 -10.61 10.99 -6.81
N THR A 135 -10.17 10.07 -7.66
CA THR A 135 -8.76 9.69 -7.74
C THR A 135 -8.03 10.42 -8.87
N LYS A 136 -6.70 10.51 -8.77
CA LYS A 136 -5.84 10.96 -9.88
C LYS A 136 -6.06 10.13 -11.15
N LEU A 137 -6.31 8.82 -11.01
CA LEU A 137 -6.53 7.92 -12.13
C LEU A 137 -7.88 8.17 -12.81
N GLU A 138 -8.93 8.48 -12.06
CA GLU A 138 -10.23 8.88 -12.61
C GLU A 138 -10.11 10.15 -13.44
N LEU A 139 -9.44 11.17 -12.90
CA LEU A 139 -9.23 12.43 -13.61
C LEU A 139 -8.33 12.24 -14.83
N ALA A 140 -7.27 11.45 -14.73
CA ALA A 140 -6.40 11.15 -15.88
C ALA A 140 -7.17 10.42 -16.99
N ALA A 141 -8.01 9.43 -16.65
CA ALA A 141 -8.85 8.74 -17.60
C ALA A 141 -9.90 9.65 -18.26
N ALA A 142 -10.41 10.64 -17.52
CA ALA A 142 -11.43 11.57 -18.01
C ALA A 142 -10.84 12.70 -18.87
N LEU A 143 -9.64 13.18 -18.55
CA LEU A 143 -9.09 14.44 -19.09
C LEU A 143 -7.90 14.27 -20.03
N LEU A 144 -7.14 13.18 -19.93
CA LEU A 144 -5.98 12.93 -20.80
C LEU A 144 -6.39 12.12 -22.04
N GLU A 145 -5.44 11.90 -22.94
CA GLU A 145 -5.65 11.24 -24.22
C GLU A 145 -4.69 10.05 -24.40
N GLY A 146 -4.96 9.22 -25.43
CA GLY A 146 -4.09 8.12 -25.82
C GLY A 146 -3.80 7.11 -24.71
N ASP A 147 -2.53 6.70 -24.61
CA ASP A 147 -2.07 5.66 -23.70
C ASP A 147 -2.22 6.07 -22.22
N GLU A 148 -2.06 7.35 -21.88
CA GLU A 148 -2.21 7.84 -20.51
C GLU A 148 -3.64 7.65 -19.99
N LYS A 149 -4.62 8.02 -20.81
CA LYS A 149 -6.04 7.77 -20.53
C LYS A 149 -6.32 6.28 -20.34
N PHE A 150 -5.82 5.46 -21.27
CA PHE A 150 -6.06 4.02 -21.25
C PHE A 150 -5.50 3.38 -19.98
N LEU A 151 -4.24 3.66 -19.64
CA LEU A 151 -3.57 3.11 -18.46
C LEU A 151 -4.26 3.54 -17.17
N ALA A 152 -4.68 4.81 -17.07
CA ALA A 152 -5.39 5.33 -15.93
C ALA A 152 -6.76 4.65 -15.77
N ALA A 153 -7.52 4.51 -16.86
CA ALA A 153 -8.84 3.87 -16.85
C ALA A 153 -8.76 2.39 -16.45
N GLU A 154 -7.81 1.63 -17.00
CA GLU A 154 -7.60 0.22 -16.66
C GLU A 154 -7.22 0.03 -15.19
N LYS A 155 -6.28 0.84 -14.69
CA LYS A 155 -5.85 0.78 -13.29
C LYS A 155 -7.00 1.16 -12.35
N GLN A 156 -7.73 2.24 -12.65
CA GLN A 156 -8.86 2.66 -11.82
C GLN A 156 -9.99 1.63 -11.85
N LYS A 157 -10.36 1.08 -13.02
CA LYS A 157 -11.40 0.03 -13.15
C LYS A 157 -11.15 -1.12 -12.17
N THR A 158 -9.90 -1.58 -12.13
CA THR A 158 -9.46 -2.67 -11.25
C THR A 158 -9.57 -2.27 -9.78
N LEU A 159 -9.04 -1.10 -9.40
CA LEU A 159 -9.09 -0.60 -8.03
C LEU A 159 -10.53 -0.40 -7.54
N SER A 160 -11.40 0.20 -8.35
CA SER A 160 -12.81 0.42 -8.01
C SER A 160 -13.56 -0.90 -7.81
N ALA A 161 -13.32 -1.89 -8.68
CA ALA A 161 -13.93 -3.22 -8.52
C ALA A 161 -13.47 -3.89 -7.22
N HIS A 162 -12.18 -3.80 -6.91
CA HIS A 162 -11.61 -4.34 -5.67
C HIS A 162 -12.23 -3.69 -4.43
N SER A 163 -12.21 -2.36 -4.36
CA SER A 163 -12.77 -1.62 -3.22
C SER A 163 -14.26 -1.85 -3.05
N LEU A 164 -15.04 -1.91 -4.14
CA LEU A 164 -16.47 -2.21 -4.04
C LEU A 164 -16.71 -3.59 -3.42
N LEU A 165 -15.97 -4.61 -3.88
CA LEU A 165 -16.11 -5.97 -3.35
C LEU A 165 -15.77 -6.03 -1.86
N ASP A 166 -14.68 -5.38 -1.45
CA ASP A 166 -14.26 -5.34 -0.04
C ASP A 166 -15.33 -4.67 0.83
N MET A 167 -15.93 -3.55 0.36
CA MET A 167 -16.99 -2.87 1.10
C MET A 167 -18.29 -3.69 1.17
N LEU A 168 -18.65 -4.42 0.11
CA LEU A 168 -19.78 -5.33 0.14
C LEU A 168 -19.59 -6.47 1.16
N LYS A 169 -18.37 -7.02 1.26
CA LYS A 169 -18.02 -8.02 2.29
C LYS A 169 -18.12 -7.42 3.70
N CYS A 170 -17.55 -6.22 3.93
CA CYS A 170 -17.66 -5.53 5.22
C CYS A 170 -19.12 -5.29 5.65
N LEU A 171 -19.99 -4.88 4.72
CA LEU A 171 -21.41 -4.69 5.01
C LEU A 171 -22.11 -6.02 5.30
N ALA A 172 -21.77 -7.08 4.56
CA ALA A 172 -22.32 -8.41 4.82
C ALA A 172 -21.96 -8.92 6.22
N ASP A 173 -20.69 -8.79 6.61
CA ASP A 173 -20.20 -9.18 7.93
C ASP A 173 -20.95 -8.41 9.05
N TYR A 174 -21.07 -7.09 8.90
CA TYR A 174 -21.82 -6.26 9.85
C TYR A 174 -23.29 -6.69 9.98
N TYR A 175 -24.00 -6.90 8.85
CA TYR A 175 -25.39 -7.35 8.90
C TYR A 175 -25.53 -8.73 9.53
N GLN A 176 -24.56 -9.61 9.35
CA GLN A 176 -24.55 -10.93 9.98
C GLN A 176 -24.36 -10.83 11.50
N GLU A 177 -23.46 -9.96 11.97
CA GLU A 177 -23.23 -9.68 13.39
C GLU A 177 -24.49 -9.13 14.09
N GLU A 178 -25.24 -8.27 13.38
CA GLU A 178 -26.51 -7.71 13.86
C GLU A 178 -27.71 -8.68 13.71
N GLY A 179 -27.50 -9.88 13.16
CA GLY A 179 -28.56 -10.88 12.93
C GLY A 179 -29.50 -10.55 11.76
N GLU A 180 -29.16 -9.56 10.93
CA GLU A 180 -29.91 -9.16 9.73
C GLU A 180 -29.52 -10.03 8.51
N TYR A 181 -29.65 -11.35 8.61
CA TYR A 181 -29.10 -12.32 7.65
C TYR A 181 -29.55 -12.11 6.19
N GLU A 182 -30.81 -11.71 5.96
CA GLU A 182 -31.30 -11.43 4.61
C GLU A 182 -30.59 -10.23 3.97
N LYS A 183 -30.24 -9.19 4.75
CA LYS A 183 -29.45 -8.06 4.25
C LYS A 183 -28.00 -8.49 3.97
N ALA A 184 -27.42 -9.35 4.81
CA ALA A 184 -26.10 -9.93 4.56
C ALA A 184 -26.08 -10.72 3.23
N LYS A 185 -27.08 -11.58 3.00
CA LYS A 185 -27.25 -12.32 1.73
C LYS A 185 -27.34 -11.39 0.52
N ILE A 186 -28.09 -10.29 0.63
CA ILE A 186 -28.20 -9.30 -0.45
C ILE A 186 -26.82 -8.72 -0.80
N GLN A 187 -26.01 -8.31 0.17
CA GLN A 187 -24.68 -7.76 -0.09
C GLN A 187 -23.76 -8.80 -0.76
N LEU A 188 -23.75 -10.04 -0.27
CA LEU A 188 -22.97 -11.13 -0.86
C LEU A 188 -23.42 -11.50 -2.27
N HIS A 189 -24.73 -11.48 -2.55
CA HIS A 189 -25.25 -11.66 -3.90
C HIS A 189 -24.85 -10.53 -4.85
N ILE A 190 -24.82 -9.29 -4.37
CA ILE A 190 -24.30 -8.16 -5.16
C ILE A 190 -22.82 -8.40 -5.45
N ALA A 191 -22.01 -8.76 -4.46
CA ALA A 191 -20.58 -9.04 -4.64
C ALA A 191 -20.34 -10.14 -5.69
N ARG A 192 -21.07 -11.25 -5.60
CA ARG A 192 -21.02 -12.32 -6.61
C ARG A 192 -21.35 -11.81 -8.01
N LYS A 193 -22.44 -11.03 -8.17
CA LYS A 193 -22.84 -10.46 -9.47
C LYS A 193 -21.79 -9.51 -10.03
N VAL A 194 -21.13 -8.73 -9.17
CA VAL A 194 -20.02 -7.84 -9.59
C VAL A 194 -18.87 -8.67 -10.13
N ILE A 195 -18.43 -9.72 -9.43
CA ILE A 195 -17.36 -10.62 -9.92
C ILE A 195 -17.76 -11.25 -11.25
N ASP A 196 -18.98 -11.79 -11.34
CA ASP A 196 -19.49 -12.42 -12.56
C ASP A 196 -19.59 -11.47 -13.75
N ALA A 197 -19.82 -10.18 -13.52
CA ALA A 197 -19.83 -9.17 -14.58
C ALA A 197 -18.46 -9.05 -15.29
N PHE A 198 -17.36 -9.41 -14.62
CA PHE A 198 -16.01 -9.42 -15.19
C PHE A 198 -15.63 -10.77 -15.84
N ARG A 199 -16.54 -11.75 -15.89
CA ARG A 199 -16.25 -13.09 -16.44
C ARG A 199 -15.81 -13.05 -17.91
N GLU A 200 -16.35 -12.11 -18.67
CA GLU A 200 -16.05 -11.90 -20.09
C GLU A 200 -14.97 -10.82 -20.32
N ASP A 201 -14.39 -10.27 -19.24
CA ASP A 201 -13.29 -9.31 -19.35
C ASP A 201 -12.03 -9.99 -19.92
N PHE A 202 -11.11 -9.18 -20.47
CA PHE A 202 -9.95 -9.67 -21.20
C PHE A 202 -8.66 -8.97 -20.76
N LEU A 203 -7.53 -9.62 -20.98
CA LEU A 203 -6.22 -9.05 -20.68
C LEU A 203 -5.87 -7.95 -21.67
N SER A 204 -5.58 -6.76 -21.15
CA SER A 204 -4.88 -5.75 -21.93
C SER A 204 -3.37 -6.02 -21.99
N LYS A 205 -2.65 -5.26 -22.83
CA LYS A 205 -1.19 -5.36 -23.02
C LYS A 205 -0.39 -5.33 -21.72
N TRP A 206 -0.93 -4.73 -20.67
CA TRP A 206 -0.23 -4.45 -19.41
C TRP A 206 -0.80 -5.23 -18.22
N MET A 207 -1.75 -6.13 -18.44
CA MET A 207 -2.37 -6.95 -17.40
C MET A 207 -1.75 -8.34 -17.32
N CYS A 208 -1.53 -8.80 -16.09
CA CYS A 208 -1.15 -10.19 -15.83
C CYS A 208 -2.38 -11.10 -15.63
N ARG A 209 -3.50 -10.55 -15.15
CA ARG A 209 -4.74 -11.26 -14.82
C ARG A 209 -5.94 -10.32 -14.97
N THR A 210 -7.11 -10.91 -15.25
CA THR A 210 -8.40 -10.19 -15.23
C THR A 210 -8.94 -10.13 -13.80
N ILE A 211 -9.86 -9.19 -13.53
CA ILE A 211 -10.53 -9.08 -12.23
C ILE A 211 -11.19 -10.41 -11.84
N TYR A 212 -11.86 -11.08 -12.79
CA TYR A 212 -12.48 -12.39 -12.53
C TYR A 212 -11.47 -13.46 -12.14
N GLN A 213 -10.30 -13.48 -12.78
CA GLN A 213 -9.23 -14.43 -12.43
C GLN A 213 -8.63 -14.14 -11.05
N ASP A 214 -8.45 -12.86 -10.70
CA ASP A 214 -7.92 -12.46 -9.40
C ASP A 214 -8.91 -12.70 -8.25
N ARG A 215 -10.22 -12.64 -8.54
CA ARG A 215 -11.30 -12.76 -7.54
C ARG A 215 -11.90 -14.16 -7.43
N LYS A 216 -11.23 -15.20 -7.94
CA LYS A 216 -11.72 -16.58 -7.84
C LYS A 216 -11.83 -17.08 -6.40
N GLU A 217 -10.86 -16.74 -5.55
CA GLU A 217 -10.87 -17.15 -4.15
C GLU A 217 -12.00 -16.43 -3.40
N ASP A 218 -12.13 -15.12 -3.59
CA ASP A 218 -13.25 -14.34 -3.05
C ASP A 218 -14.62 -14.90 -3.49
N LEU A 219 -14.76 -15.30 -4.76
CA LEU A 219 -15.99 -15.90 -5.25
C LEU A 219 -16.33 -17.20 -4.50
N ALA A 220 -15.34 -18.07 -4.28
CA ALA A 220 -15.52 -19.31 -3.54
C ALA A 220 -15.89 -19.05 -2.07
N GLU A 221 -15.27 -18.05 -1.43
CA GLU A 221 -15.61 -17.62 -0.07
C GLU A 221 -17.06 -17.12 0.01
N ILE A 222 -17.46 -16.25 -0.91
CA ILE A 222 -18.82 -15.68 -0.99
C ILE A 222 -19.85 -16.80 -1.17
N GLU A 223 -19.59 -17.76 -2.06
CA GLU A 223 -20.47 -18.92 -2.26
C GLU A 223 -20.59 -19.79 -1.00
N GLN A 224 -19.49 -20.00 -0.28
CA GLN A 224 -19.50 -20.74 0.97
C GLN A 224 -20.28 -19.99 2.06
N GLN A 225 -20.12 -18.67 2.17
CA GLN A 225 -20.87 -17.84 3.13
C GLN A 225 -22.36 -17.83 2.84
N LEU A 226 -22.74 -17.65 1.58
CA LEU A 226 -24.14 -17.73 1.14
C LEU A 226 -24.76 -19.07 1.50
N HIS A 227 -24.08 -20.18 1.21
CA HIS A 227 -24.56 -21.50 1.58
C HIS A 227 -24.78 -21.64 3.09
N LYS A 228 -23.88 -21.10 3.93
CA LYS A 228 -24.07 -21.12 5.40
C LYS A 228 -25.30 -20.34 5.83
N LEU A 229 -25.52 -19.15 5.26
CA LEU A 229 -26.65 -18.28 5.59
C LEU A 229 -28.00 -18.86 5.13
N ASP A 230 -28.03 -19.79 4.19
CA ASP A 230 -29.25 -20.49 3.80
C ASP A 230 -29.74 -21.52 4.84
N HIS A 231 -28.89 -21.85 5.83
CA HIS A 231 -29.20 -22.79 6.92
C HIS A 231 -29.35 -22.12 8.29
N VAL A 232 -29.41 -20.79 8.33
CA VAL A 232 -29.64 -19.95 9.54
C VAL A 232 -30.99 -19.27 9.42
#